data_AF-A0A915DYU6-F1
#
_entry.id   AF-A0A915DYU6-F1
#
_cell.length_a   1.000
_cell.length_b   1.000
_cell.length_c   1.000
_cell.angle_alpha   90.00
_cell.angle_beta   90.00
_cell.angle_gamma   90.00
#
_symmetry.space_group_name_H-M   'P 1'
#
loop_
_entity.id
_entity.type
_entity.pdbx_description
1 polymer ?
#
loop_
_entity_poly.entity_id
_entity_poly.type
_entity_poly.pdbx_seq_one_letter_code
_entity_poly.pdbx_strand_id
1 'polypeptide(L)'
;MPECPDGPIRQHSFFRGVDWKKFETRQITPPYKPNVKSPNDTSNFDEDFTTEKSCIDPYSDKALLASIDPEAFANFSYTNTQFLV
;
A
#
# COMPACT_ATOMS: atom_id res chain seq x y z
N MET A 1 -7.10 6.27 26.83
CA MET A 1 -6.29 7.42 26.40
C MET A 1 -6.77 8.63 27.19
N PRO A 2 -5.88 9.32 27.92
CA PRO A 2 -6.19 10.67 28.38
C PRO A 2 -6.54 11.51 27.15
N GLU A 3 -7.56 12.37 27.29
CA GLU A 3 -8.04 13.27 26.24
C GLU A 3 -6.86 13.98 25.56
N CYS A 4 -6.75 13.87 24.23
CA CYS A 4 -5.78 14.66 23.48
C CYS A 4 -6.10 16.15 23.69
N PRO A 5 -5.17 16.99 24.17
CA PRO A 5 -5.46 18.39 24.49
C PRO A 5 -5.96 19.19 23.28
N ASP A 6 -5.61 18.76 22.07
CA ASP A 6 -5.99 19.40 20.82
C ASP A 6 -7.33 18.91 20.25
N GLY A 7 -8.00 17.98 20.95
CA GLY A 7 -9.28 17.41 20.55
C GLY A 7 -9.19 16.52 19.29
N PRO A 8 -10.31 16.26 18.61
CA PRO A 8 -10.35 15.41 17.43
C PRO A 8 -9.60 16.03 16.25
N ILE A 9 -8.75 15.24 15.57
CA ILE A 9 -7.88 15.70 14.46
C ILE A 9 -8.64 16.47 13.37
N ARG A 10 -9.87 16.03 13.03
CA ARG A 10 -10.70 16.67 11.99
C ARG A 10 -11.18 18.07 12.36
N GLN A 11 -11.17 18.42 13.65
CA GLN A 11 -11.64 19.70 14.18
C GLN A 11 -10.47 20.67 14.47
N HIS A 12 -9.23 20.18 14.43
CA HIS A 12 -8.06 21.01 14.70
C HIS A 12 -7.90 22.13 13.65
N SER A 13 -7.49 23.32 14.09
CA SER A 13 -7.42 24.53 13.27
C SER A 13 -6.54 24.39 12.02
N PHE A 14 -5.50 23.57 12.08
CA PHE A 14 -4.63 23.23 10.95
C PHE A 14 -5.41 22.67 9.75
N PHE A 15 -6.51 21.93 9.99
CA PHE A 15 -7.31 21.28 8.95
C PHE A 15 -8.60 22.05 8.61
N ARG A 16 -8.75 23.31 9.03
CA ARG A 16 -9.98 24.10 8.81
C ARG A 16 -10.45 24.15 7.35
N GLY A 17 -9.52 24.11 6.39
CA GLY A 17 -9.83 24.14 4.96
C GLY A 17 -10.11 22.77 4.33
N VAL A 18 -10.02 21.68 5.09
CA VAL A 18 -10.18 20.31 4.58
C VAL A 18 -11.65 19.93 4.60
N ASP A 19 -12.25 19.81 3.42
CA ASP A 19 -13.50 19.08 3.24
C ASP A 19 -13.21 17.57 3.27
N TRP A 20 -13.36 16.97 4.45
CA TRP A 20 -13.06 15.56 4.68
C TRP A 20 -13.85 14.61 3.77
N LYS A 21 -15.10 14.95 3.44
CA LYS A 21 -15.94 14.12 2.56
C LYS A 21 -15.42 14.15 1.13
N LYS A 22 -15.04 15.32 0.61
CA LYS A 22 -14.42 15.45 -0.72
C LYS A 22 -13.03 14.83 -0.76
N PHE A 23 -12.27 14.90 0.32
CA PHE A 23 -10.95 14.27 0.43
C PHE A 23 -11.06 12.74 0.33
N GLU A 24 -11.93 12.12 1.13
CA GLU A 24 -12.14 10.66 1.14
C GLU A 24 -12.66 10.13 -0.22
N THR A 25 -13.50 10.92 -0.89
CA THR A 25 -14.04 10.58 -2.22
C THR A 25 -13.14 11.00 -3.38
N ARG A 26 -11.89 11.40 -3.10
CA ARG A 26 -10.85 11.77 -4.09
C ARG A 26 -11.28 12.91 -5.04
N GLN A 27 -12.10 13.84 -4.57
CA GLN A 27 -12.59 14.99 -5.34
C GLN A 27 -11.70 16.24 -5.21
N ILE A 28 -10.78 16.25 -4.25
CA ILE A 28 -9.80 17.33 -4.08
C ILE A 28 -8.59 17.02 -4.95
N THR A 29 -8.18 17.96 -5.80
CA THR A 29 -6.97 17.82 -6.62
C THR A 29 -5.73 17.82 -5.72
N PRO A 30 -4.86 16.80 -5.78
CA PRO A 30 -3.61 16.80 -5.03
C PRO A 30 -2.73 18.00 -5.41
N PRO A 31 -2.00 18.60 -4.45
CA PRO A 31 -1.11 19.72 -4.74
C PRO A 31 0.10 19.33 -5.59
N TYR A 32 0.42 18.04 -5.67
CA TYR A 32 1.50 17.48 -6.47
C TYR A 32 0.98 16.36 -7.35
N LYS A 33 1.38 16.37 -8.62
CA LYS A 33 1.11 15.31 -9.58
C LYS A 33 2.45 14.71 -10.01
N PRO A 34 2.74 13.43 -9.72
CA PRO A 34 3.98 12.80 -10.16
C PRO A 34 4.03 12.68 -11.69
N ASN A 35 5.25 12.69 -12.23
CA ASN A 35 5.47 12.46 -13.65
C ASN A 35 5.34 10.96 -13.92
N VAL A 36 4.43 10.59 -14.81
CA VAL A 36 4.20 9.20 -15.25
C VAL A 36 4.02 9.21 -16.76
N LYS A 37 4.91 8.53 -17.47
CA LYS A 37 5.00 8.53 -18.94
C LYS A 37 4.12 7.46 -19.57
N SER A 38 3.91 6.33 -18.89
CA SER A 38 3.13 5.19 -19.39
C SER A 38 2.61 4.31 -18.24
N PRO A 39 1.67 3.38 -18.48
CA PRO A 39 1.19 2.45 -17.45
C PRO A 39 2.27 1.54 -16.83
N ASN A 40 3.41 1.37 -17.51
CA ASN A 40 4.53 0.53 -17.07
C ASN A 40 5.74 1.38 -16.62
N ASP A 41 5.58 2.69 -16.44
CA ASP A 41 6.68 3.59 -16.05
C ASP A 41 7.16 3.29 -14.63
N THR A 42 8.46 3.03 -14.49
CA THR A 42 9.11 2.73 -13.21
C THR A 42 9.97 3.90 -12.67
N SER A 43 9.90 5.09 -13.28
CA SER A 43 10.78 6.23 -12.94
C SER A 43 10.57 6.85 -11.55
N ASN A 44 9.52 6.46 -10.82
CA ASN A 44 9.28 6.88 -9.44
C ASN A 44 9.64 5.77 -8.42
N PHE A 45 10.32 4.71 -8.85
CA PHE A 45 10.90 3.67 -8.01
C PHE A 45 12.43 3.79 -8.02
N ASP A 46 13.09 3.20 -7.02
CA ASP A 46 14.55 3.19 -6.97
C ASP A 46 15.14 2.39 -8.15
N GLU A 47 16.23 2.90 -8.70
CA GLU A 47 16.94 2.25 -9.81
C GLU A 47 17.60 0.95 -9.35
N ASP A 48 18.01 0.86 -8.08
CA ASP A 48 18.61 -0.35 -7.51
C ASP A 48 17.68 -1.57 -7.69
N PHE A 49 16.37 -1.40 -7.49
CA PHE A 49 15.40 -2.50 -7.67
C PHE A 49 14.92 -2.69 -9.11
N THR A 50 14.80 -1.61 -9.88
CA THR A 50 14.22 -1.68 -11.23
C THR A 50 15.23 -2.14 -12.29
N THR A 51 16.52 -2.04 -11.99
CA THR A 51 17.61 -2.57 -12.83
C THR A 51 17.93 -4.03 -12.54
N GLU A 52 17.53 -4.55 -11.37
CA GLU A 52 17.64 -5.96 -11.05
C GLU A 52 16.82 -6.82 -12.02
N LYS A 53 17.32 -8.03 -12.28
CA LYS A 53 16.61 -8.99 -13.09
C LYS A 53 15.37 -9.46 -12.32
N SER A 54 14.20 -9.34 -12.93
CA SER A 54 12.97 -9.94 -12.39
C SER A 54 13.04 -11.47 -12.41
N CYS A 55 13.41 -12.05 -11.28
CA CYS A 55 13.38 -13.48 -11.07
C CYS A 55 12.93 -13.82 -9.65
N ILE A 56 12.32 -14.99 -9.50
CA ILE A 56 12.10 -15.60 -8.19
C ILE A 56 13.41 -16.27 -7.80
N ASP A 57 13.91 -15.94 -6.61
CA ASP A 57 15.10 -16.59 -6.09
C ASP A 57 14.90 -18.11 -6.01
N PRO A 58 15.85 -18.92 -6.48
CA PRO A 58 15.73 -20.36 -6.41
C PRO A 58 15.74 -20.79 -4.94
N TYR A 59 14.70 -21.52 -4.52
CA TYR A 59 14.59 -22.07 -3.17
C TYR A 59 15.77 -23.00 -2.88
N SER A 60 16.61 -22.63 -1.92
CA SER A 60 17.85 -23.37 -1.61
C SER A 60 17.71 -24.31 -0.41
N ASP A 61 16.80 -24.03 0.53
CA ASP A 61 16.72 -24.78 1.79
C ASP A 61 15.45 -25.65 1.90
N LYS A 62 15.60 -26.93 1.51
CA LYS A 62 14.54 -27.95 1.65
C LYS A 62 14.25 -28.31 3.10
N ALA A 63 15.22 -28.16 4.01
CA ALA A 63 15.04 -28.49 5.43
C ALA A 63 14.17 -27.44 6.11
N LEU A 64 14.39 -26.15 5.79
CA LEU A 64 13.52 -25.07 6.23
C LEU A 64 12.07 -25.31 5.77
N LEU A 65 11.86 -25.57 4.47
CA LEU A 65 10.52 -25.81 3.93
C LEU A 65 9.81 -26.99 4.60
N ALA A 66 10.53 -28.08 4.89
CA ALA A 66 9.97 -29.24 5.57
C ALA A 66 9.64 -28.99 7.05
N SER A 67 10.27 -27.98 7.67
CA SER A 67 10.03 -27.61 9.08
C SER A 67 8.86 -26.64 9.26
N ILE A 68 8.39 -26.00 8.19
CA ILE A 68 7.29 -25.04 8.24
C ILE A 68 5.96 -25.80 8.31
N ASP A 69 5.15 -25.44 9.30
CA ASP A 69 3.78 -25.93 9.47
C ASP A 69 2.86 -25.39 8.36
N PRO A 70 2.29 -26.21 7.47
CA PRO A 70 1.40 -25.77 6.40
C PRO A 70 0.12 -25.08 6.93
N GLU A 71 -0.38 -25.52 8.09
CA GLU A 71 -1.54 -24.93 8.74
C GLU A 71 -1.31 -23.46 9.14
N ALA A 72 -0.06 -23.01 9.26
CA ALA A 72 0.27 -21.59 9.48
C ALA A 72 -0.23 -20.68 8.35
N PHE A 73 -0.47 -21.23 7.15
CA PHE A 73 -1.04 -20.51 6.00
C PHE A 73 -2.51 -20.83 5.75
N ALA A 74 -3.20 -21.48 6.69
CA ALA A 74 -4.63 -21.69 6.59
C ALA A 74 -5.36 -20.33 6.42
N ASN A 75 -6.30 -20.27 5.47
CA ASN A 75 -7.04 -19.06 5.10
C ASN A 75 -6.21 -17.92 4.47
N PHE A 76 -5.01 -18.22 3.95
CA PHE A 76 -4.19 -17.22 3.25
C PHE A 76 -4.80 -16.75 1.93
N SER A 77 -5.40 -17.67 1.17
CA SER A 77 -5.95 -17.36 -0.16
C SER A 77 -7.13 -16.38 -0.06
N TYR A 78 -7.00 -15.26 -0.78
CA TYR A 78 -8.04 -14.24 -0.89
C TYR A 78 -8.26 -13.86 -2.36
N THR A 79 -9.52 -13.74 -2.75
CA THR A 79 -9.91 -13.16 -4.04
C THR A 79 -10.95 -12.08 -3.81
N ASN A 80 -10.73 -10.90 -4.41
CA ASN A 80 -11.68 -9.81 -4.28
C ASN A 80 -12.96 -10.10 -5.08
N THR A 81 -14.08 -10.30 -4.37
CA THR A 81 -15.38 -10.65 -4.97
C THR A 81 -15.98 -9.54 -5.84
N GLN A 82 -15.56 -8.29 -5.65
CA GLN A 82 -16.05 -7.16 -6.46
C GLN A 82 -15.49 -7.15 -7.88
N PHE A 83 -14.42 -7.92 -8.14
CA PHE A 83 -13.74 -8.00 -9.43
C PHE A 83 -13.64 -9.45 -9.94
N LEU A 84 -14.50 -10.34 -9.43
CA LEU A 84 -14.70 -11.65 -10.05
C LEU A 84 -15.44 -11.43 -11.37
N VAL A 85 -14.78 -11.74 -12.48
CA VAL A 85 -15.37 -11.77 -13.82
C VAL A 85 -16.25 -13.01 -13.96
#